data_AF-A0A1C6SFH1-F1
#
_entry.id   AF-A0A1C6SFH1-F1
#
_cell.length_a   1.000
_cell.length_b   1.000
_cell.length_c   1.000
_cell.angle_alpha   90.00
_cell.angle_beta   90.00
_cell.angle_gamma   90.00
#
_symmetry.space_group_name_H-M   'P 1'
#
loop_
_entity.id
_entity.type
_entity.pdbx_description
1 polymer ?
#
loop_
_entity_poly.entity_id
_entity_poly.type
_entity_poly.pdbx_seq_one_letter_code
_entity_poly.pdbx_strand_id
1 'polypeptide(L)'
;MTSANPPAMCPPVTDADLLALAQNRGLALLPRSEVPPTVATVAGPVRVRTVHGPVDAFVFQFPGESAEHLVLTRGIASGPETAGPVPAVLVHNECVAGDVFRSGLCDCRRKLTESLATLAGVDSGALIYLRSTANTSLSHRAHLTYRILVRLGLPLVSFDGVDAAAGGILPSPAVIEPHVRARMCRTPHLL
;
A
#
# COMPACT_ATOMS: atom_id res chain seq x y z
N MET A 1 -16.95 25.84 -31.03
CA MET A 1 -15.84 25.59 -30.08
C MET A 1 -16.41 25.69 -28.67
N THR A 2 -16.93 24.59 -28.14
CA THR A 2 -17.44 24.51 -26.76
C THR A 2 -16.28 24.24 -25.82
N SER A 3 -15.88 25.26 -25.06
CA SER A 3 -14.93 25.13 -23.95
C SER A 3 -15.55 24.22 -22.89
N ALA A 4 -15.05 22.99 -22.77
CA ALA A 4 -15.45 22.11 -21.68
C ALA A 4 -14.83 22.65 -20.38
N ASN A 5 -15.67 22.99 -19.40
CA ASN A 5 -15.20 23.31 -18.05
C ASN A 5 -14.40 22.12 -17.51
N PRO A 6 -13.22 22.34 -16.90
CA PRO A 6 -12.47 21.25 -16.29
C PRO A 6 -13.31 20.57 -15.21
N PRO A 7 -13.22 19.24 -15.04
CA PRO A 7 -13.99 18.51 -14.03
C PRO A 7 -13.67 19.07 -12.65
N ALA A 8 -14.71 19.38 -11.86
CA ALA A 8 -14.57 19.90 -10.52
C ALA A 8 -13.79 18.91 -9.65
N MET A 9 -12.65 19.35 -9.10
CA MET A 9 -11.91 18.60 -8.09
C MET A 9 -12.74 18.55 -6.81
N CYS A 10 -12.86 17.36 -6.20
CA CYS A 10 -13.40 17.27 -4.85
C CYS A 10 -12.44 17.95 -3.87
N PRO A 11 -12.97 18.72 -2.90
CA PRO A 11 -12.15 19.25 -1.84
C PRO A 11 -11.51 18.10 -1.05
N PRO A 12 -10.31 18.32 -0.47
CA PRO A 12 -9.66 17.35 0.39
C PRO A 12 -10.57 16.96 1.57
N VAL A 13 -10.71 15.66 1.85
CA VAL A 13 -11.39 15.14 3.06
C VAL A 13 -10.53 15.43 4.27
N THR A 14 -10.98 16.32 5.15
CA THR A 14 -10.31 16.71 6.38
C THR A 14 -10.69 15.80 7.57
N ASP A 15 -9.93 15.88 8.66
CA ASP A 15 -10.29 15.21 9.92
C ASP A 15 -11.67 15.67 10.43
N ALA A 16 -12.02 16.95 10.23
CA ALA A 16 -13.33 17.47 10.58
C ALA A 16 -14.45 16.80 9.75
N ASP A 17 -14.21 16.56 8.46
CA ASP A 17 -15.16 15.84 7.59
C ASP A 17 -15.34 14.39 8.04
N LEU A 18 -14.26 13.73 8.46
CA LEU A 18 -14.31 12.37 9.01
C LEU A 18 -15.07 12.31 10.34
N LEU A 19 -14.81 13.26 11.25
CA LEU A 19 -15.52 13.37 12.52
C LEU A 19 -17.02 13.60 12.29
N ALA A 20 -17.37 14.54 11.42
CA ALA A 20 -18.77 14.85 11.10
C ALA A 20 -19.48 13.64 10.47
N LEU A 21 -18.82 12.93 9.55
CA LEU A 21 -19.36 11.70 8.96
C LEU A 21 -19.59 10.63 10.03
N ALA A 22 -18.62 10.42 10.91
CA ALA A 22 -18.69 9.43 11.97
C ALA A 22 -19.85 9.72 12.92
N GLN A 23 -19.98 10.96 13.40
CA GLN A 23 -21.08 11.40 14.25
C GLN A 23 -22.44 11.19 13.57
N ASN A 24 -22.58 11.62 12.32
CA ASN A 24 -23.83 11.51 11.56
C ASN A 24 -24.24 10.06 11.29
N ARG A 25 -23.30 9.12 11.31
CA ARG A 25 -23.54 7.70 11.09
C ARG A 25 -23.49 6.87 12.38
N GLY A 26 -23.32 7.51 13.54
CA GLY A 26 -23.16 6.81 14.82
C GLY A 26 -21.94 5.88 14.86
N LEU A 27 -20.89 6.20 14.12
CA LEU A 27 -19.63 5.44 14.07
C LEU A 27 -18.62 6.03 15.05
N ALA A 28 -17.81 5.17 15.67
CA ALA A 28 -16.65 5.59 16.45
C ALA A 28 -15.41 5.72 15.55
N LEU A 29 -14.65 6.81 15.73
CA LEU A 29 -13.30 6.94 15.19
C LEU A 29 -12.30 6.58 16.28
N LEU A 30 -11.43 5.62 16.00
CA LEU A 30 -10.35 5.24 16.90
C LEU A 30 -9.03 5.83 16.37
N PRO A 31 -8.20 6.48 17.20
CA PRO A 31 -6.89 6.92 16.79
C PRO A 31 -6.01 5.73 16.44
N ARG A 32 -5.09 5.93 15.50
CA ARG A 32 -4.16 4.90 15.00
C ARG A 32 -3.43 4.14 16.11
N SER A 33 -3.07 4.84 17.20
CA SER A 33 -2.37 4.27 18.35
C SER A 33 -3.18 3.23 19.13
N GLU A 34 -4.51 3.26 19.00
CA GLU A 34 -5.43 2.37 19.71
C GLU A 34 -5.81 1.13 18.91
N VAL A 35 -5.44 1.06 17.62
CA VAL A 35 -5.63 -0.15 16.81
C VAL A 35 -4.47 -1.10 17.11
N PRO A 36 -4.68 -2.20 17.87
CA PRO A 36 -3.61 -3.14 18.14
C PRO A 36 -3.11 -3.72 16.81
N PRO A 37 -1.79 -3.85 16.59
CA PRO A 37 -1.27 -4.55 15.42
C PRO A 37 -1.61 -6.03 15.58
N THR A 38 -2.80 -6.43 15.16
CA THR A 38 -3.24 -7.83 15.27
C THR A 38 -2.53 -8.71 14.24
N VAL A 39 -1.37 -8.33 13.70
CA VAL A 39 -0.64 -9.10 12.67
C VAL A 39 0.61 -9.71 13.30
N ALA A 40 0.74 -11.03 13.18
CA ALA A 40 1.87 -11.77 13.72
C ALA A 40 2.99 -11.81 12.69
N THR A 41 4.23 -11.54 13.12
CA THR A 41 5.42 -11.91 12.35
C THR A 41 5.66 -13.39 12.60
N VAL A 42 5.41 -14.24 11.61
CA VAL A 42 5.55 -15.69 11.76
C VAL A 42 6.94 -16.18 11.34
N ALA A 43 7.66 -15.40 10.52
CA ALA A 43 9.07 -15.64 10.21
C ALA A 43 9.81 -14.33 9.84
N GLY A 44 11.14 -14.35 10.01
CA GLY A 44 12.04 -13.26 9.61
C GLY A 44 12.53 -12.36 10.76
N PRO A 45 13.46 -11.42 10.47
CA PRO A 45 14.03 -11.17 9.15
C PRO A 45 14.98 -12.30 8.68
N VAL A 46 14.86 -12.70 7.41
CA VAL A 46 15.81 -13.58 6.72
C VAL A 46 16.41 -12.83 5.54
N ARG A 47 17.73 -12.81 5.42
CA ARG A 47 18.42 -12.18 4.29
C ARG A 47 18.25 -13.02 3.02
N VAL A 48 17.58 -12.48 2.02
CA VAL A 48 17.35 -13.13 0.73
C VAL A 48 18.15 -12.41 -0.35
N ARG A 49 18.79 -13.17 -1.25
CA ARG A 49 19.45 -12.62 -2.44
C ARG A 49 18.48 -12.67 -3.61
N THR A 50 18.18 -11.50 -4.17
CA THR A 50 17.44 -11.38 -5.42
C THR A 50 18.40 -11.03 -6.56
N VAL A 51 17.91 -11.07 -7.81
CA VAL A 51 18.66 -10.55 -8.97
C VAL A 51 18.95 -9.05 -8.87
N HIS A 52 18.18 -8.31 -8.06
CA HIS A 52 18.35 -6.88 -7.84
C HIS A 52 19.19 -6.58 -6.58
N GLY A 53 19.68 -7.60 -5.88
CA GLY A 53 20.51 -7.47 -4.68
C GLY A 53 19.85 -8.02 -3.41
N PRO A 54 20.51 -7.82 -2.25
CA PRO A 54 20.04 -8.34 -0.97
C PRO A 54 18.85 -7.54 -0.43
N VAL A 55 17.89 -8.27 0.12
CA VAL A 55 16.73 -7.74 0.86
C VAL A 55 16.50 -8.57 2.13
N ASP A 56 15.87 -7.97 3.13
CA ASP A 56 15.40 -8.72 4.31
C ASP A 56 13.95 -9.14 4.09
N ALA A 57 13.65 -10.42 4.34
CA ALA A 57 12.33 -11.00 4.15
C ALA A 57 11.65 -11.29 5.48
N PHE A 58 10.38 -10.90 5.58
CA PHE A 58 9.48 -11.17 6.69
C PHE A 58 8.25 -11.90 6.18
N VAL A 59 7.68 -12.76 7.02
CA VAL A 59 6.38 -13.38 6.77
C VAL A 59 5.41 -12.92 7.85
N PHE A 60 4.26 -12.41 7.41
CA PHE A 60 3.19 -11.93 8.26
C PHE A 60 1.93 -12.76 8.08
N GLN A 61 1.23 -13.04 9.18
CA GLN A 61 -0.05 -13.73 9.16
C GLN A 61 -1.07 -12.98 10.02
N PHE A 62 -2.31 -12.97 9.55
CA PHE A 62 -3.44 -12.34 10.23
C PHE A 62 -4.29 -13.37 10.96
N PRO A 63 -4.77 -13.08 12.18
CA PRO A 63 -5.69 -13.94 12.92
C PRO A 63 -6.94 -14.22 12.10
N GLY A 64 -7.30 -15.49 12.03
CA GLY A 64 -8.45 -15.95 11.23
C GLY A 64 -8.17 -16.12 9.74
N GLU A 65 -6.95 -15.82 9.27
CA GLU A 65 -6.53 -16.06 7.90
C GLU A 65 -5.43 -17.12 7.84
N SER A 66 -5.52 -18.04 6.88
CA SER A 66 -4.46 -19.01 6.62
C SER A 66 -3.37 -18.46 5.70
N ALA A 67 -3.59 -17.28 5.11
CA ALA A 67 -2.66 -16.69 4.16
C ALA A 67 -1.44 -16.09 4.88
N GLU A 68 -0.26 -16.35 4.31
CA GLU A 68 1.01 -15.81 4.77
C GLU A 68 1.50 -14.76 3.78
N HIS A 69 1.61 -13.50 4.21
CA HIS A 69 2.04 -12.41 3.35
C HIS A 69 3.55 -12.23 3.47
N LEU A 70 4.24 -12.22 2.33
CA LEU A 70 5.69 -11.99 2.28
C LEU A 70 5.96 -10.49 2.17
N VAL A 71 6.90 -9.99 2.96
CA VAL A 71 7.35 -8.61 2.88
C VAL A 71 8.86 -8.58 2.70
N LEU A 72 9.32 -7.87 1.68
CA LEU A 72 10.73 -7.65 1.41
C LEU A 72 11.08 -6.21 1.77
N THR A 73 12.07 -6.01 2.60
CA THR A 73 12.48 -4.68 3.06
C THR A 73 13.94 -4.41 2.73
N ARG A 74 14.25 -3.13 2.55
CA ARG A 74 15.60 -2.60 2.43
C ARG A 74 15.71 -1.36 3.30
N GLY A 75 16.77 -1.25 4.10
CA GLY A 75 17.05 -0.06 4.92
C GLY A 75 16.00 0.32 5.98
N ILE A 76 15.03 -0.56 6.24
CA ILE A 76 14.06 -0.39 7.32
C ILE A 76 14.66 -1.02 8.57
N ALA A 77 15.14 -0.18 9.49
CA ALA A 77 15.44 -0.61 10.84
C ALA A 77 14.12 -0.77 11.62
N SER A 78 13.94 -1.89 12.30
CA SER A 78 12.79 -2.08 13.19
C SER A 78 12.94 -1.13 14.39
N GLY A 79 12.15 -0.05 14.45
CA GLY A 79 12.15 0.91 15.54
C GLY A 79 11.26 2.13 15.27
N PRO A 80 10.74 2.81 16.31
CA PRO A 80 9.73 3.86 16.18
C PRO A 80 10.24 5.21 15.62
N GLU A 81 11.52 5.34 15.27
CA GLU A 81 12.10 6.60 14.80
C GLU A 81 12.92 6.41 13.53
N THR A 82 12.27 6.40 12.37
CA THR A 82 12.95 6.73 11.11
C THR A 82 12.78 8.23 10.85
N ALA A 83 13.66 9.04 11.42
CA ALA A 83 13.84 10.46 11.09
C ALA A 83 14.53 10.63 9.72
N GLY A 84 14.02 9.93 8.71
CA GLY A 84 14.55 9.88 7.35
C GLY A 84 13.46 10.07 6.30
N PRO A 85 13.83 10.08 5.00
CA PRO A 85 12.87 10.17 3.91
C PRO A 85 11.82 9.05 3.99
N VAL A 86 10.60 9.36 3.56
CA VAL A 86 9.50 8.37 3.57
C VAL A 86 9.90 7.14 2.76
N PRO A 87 9.85 5.94 3.36
CA PRO A 87 10.26 4.72 2.68
C PRO A 87 9.32 4.41 1.50
N ALA A 88 9.88 3.94 0.39
CA ALA A 88 9.09 3.51 -0.75
C ALA A 88 8.29 2.25 -0.36
N VAL A 89 6.97 2.30 -0.47
CA VAL A 89 6.09 1.16 -0.18
C VAL A 89 5.43 0.72 -1.47
N LEU A 90 5.70 -0.52 -1.85
CA LEU A 90 5.19 -1.15 -3.06
C LEU A 90 4.30 -2.33 -2.65
N VAL A 91 3.14 -2.47 -3.28
CA VAL A 91 2.21 -3.57 -2.97
C VAL A 91 1.94 -4.37 -4.23
N HIS A 92 2.13 -5.67 -4.13
CA HIS A 92 1.86 -6.62 -5.19
C HIS A 92 0.89 -7.69 -4.68
N ASN A 93 -0.20 -7.91 -5.41
CA ASN A 93 -1.13 -8.99 -5.11
C ASN A 93 -0.65 -10.25 -5.82
N GLU A 94 -0.64 -11.37 -5.09
CA GLU A 94 -0.24 -12.67 -5.63
C GLU A 94 -0.99 -12.97 -6.93
N CYS A 95 -0.23 -13.26 -7.98
CA CYS A 95 -0.75 -13.73 -9.25
C CYS A 95 0.09 -14.91 -9.70
N VAL A 96 -0.21 -16.11 -9.21
CA VAL A 96 0.56 -17.32 -9.53
C VAL A 96 0.69 -17.53 -11.05
N ALA A 97 -0.39 -17.27 -11.80
CA ALA A 97 -0.39 -17.35 -13.26
C ALA A 97 0.64 -16.41 -13.90
N GLY A 98 0.73 -15.16 -13.44
CA GLY A 98 1.69 -14.18 -13.96
C GLY A 98 3.08 -14.39 -13.41
N ASP A 99 3.23 -14.37 -12.08
CA ASP A 99 4.50 -14.33 -11.36
C ASP A 99 5.30 -15.62 -11.55
N VAL A 100 4.63 -16.79 -11.52
CA VAL A 100 5.27 -18.11 -11.60
C VAL A 100 5.19 -18.68 -13.01
N PHE A 101 3.98 -18.78 -13.57
CA PHE A 101 3.75 -19.43 -14.87
C PHE A 101 3.96 -18.52 -16.08
N ARG A 102 4.29 -17.23 -15.88
CA ARG A 102 4.58 -16.27 -16.95
C ARG A 102 3.43 -16.13 -17.96
N SER A 103 2.19 -16.16 -17.46
CA SER A 103 0.99 -15.99 -18.28
C SER A 103 1.06 -14.71 -19.12
N GLY A 104 0.69 -14.82 -20.40
CA GLY A 104 0.56 -13.68 -21.32
C GLY A 104 -0.75 -12.88 -21.15
N LEU A 105 -1.64 -13.33 -20.24
CA LEU A 105 -2.94 -12.69 -20.01
C LEU A 105 -2.87 -11.50 -19.03
N CYS A 106 -1.75 -11.33 -18.33
CA CYS A 106 -1.55 -10.28 -17.35
C CYS A 106 -0.10 -9.79 -17.33
N ASP A 107 0.12 -8.58 -16.85
CA ASP A 107 1.45 -7.97 -16.73
C ASP A 107 2.04 -8.05 -15.31
N CYS A 108 1.46 -8.88 -14.42
CA CYS A 108 1.83 -9.00 -13.01
C CYS A 108 3.33 -9.26 -12.80
N ARG A 109 3.92 -10.17 -13.58
CA ARG A 109 5.36 -10.47 -13.49
C ARG A 109 6.23 -9.26 -13.77
N ARG A 110 5.90 -8.50 -14.82
CA ARG A 110 6.62 -7.28 -15.19
C ARG A 110 6.56 -6.26 -14.05
N LYS A 111 5.36 -6.03 -13.50
CA LYS A 111 5.14 -5.14 -12.35
C LYS A 111 5.89 -5.57 -11.09
N LEU A 112 5.91 -6.88 -10.78
CA LEU A 112 6.67 -7.42 -9.66
C LEU A 112 8.17 -7.19 -9.84
N THR A 113 8.67 -7.41 -11.06
CA THR A 113 10.10 -7.25 -11.40
C THR A 113 10.51 -5.77 -11.31
N GLU A 114 9.68 -4.87 -11.84
CA GLU A 114 9.87 -3.42 -11.71
C GLU A 114 9.86 -2.99 -10.24
N SER A 115 8.93 -3.50 -9.44
CA SER A 115 8.86 -3.20 -8.01
C SER A 115 10.10 -3.66 -7.25
N LEU A 116 10.62 -4.85 -7.55
CA LEU A 116 11.88 -5.34 -6.98
C LEU A 116 13.08 -4.48 -7.40
N ALA A 117 13.12 -4.04 -8.65
CA ALA A 117 14.16 -3.13 -9.15
C ALA A 117 14.08 -1.77 -8.45
N THR A 118 12.88 -1.20 -8.30
CA THR A 118 12.65 0.03 -7.55
C THR A 118 13.07 -0.12 -6.09
N LEU A 119 12.67 -1.20 -5.42
CA LEU A 119 13.07 -1.48 -4.04
C LEU A 119 14.59 -1.56 -3.88
N ALA A 120 15.30 -2.13 -4.86
CA ALA A 120 16.76 -2.19 -4.84
C ALA A 120 17.45 -0.83 -5.03
N GLY A 121 16.81 0.09 -5.76
CA GLY A 121 17.32 1.42 -6.04
C GLY A 121 17.08 2.45 -4.93
N VAL A 122 16.25 2.14 -3.93
CA VAL A 122 16.00 3.03 -2.79
C VAL A 122 16.88 2.67 -1.59
N ASP A 123 17.15 3.67 -0.75
CA ASP A 123 17.87 3.47 0.51
C ASP A 123 16.97 2.85 1.58
N SER A 124 15.67 3.17 1.57
CA SER A 124 14.68 2.64 2.51
C SER A 124 13.35 2.34 1.80
N GLY A 125 12.82 1.13 1.98
CA GLY A 125 11.56 0.73 1.37
C GLY A 125 11.11 -0.69 1.70
N ALA A 126 9.84 -0.97 1.39
CA ALA A 126 9.20 -2.27 1.53
C ALA A 126 8.40 -2.65 0.29
N LEU A 127 8.50 -3.91 -0.15
CA LEU A 127 7.60 -4.55 -1.11
C LEU A 127 6.75 -5.58 -0.38
N ILE A 128 5.43 -5.38 -0.38
CA ILE A 128 4.45 -6.26 0.26
C ILE A 128 3.84 -7.17 -0.82
N TYR A 129 4.14 -8.46 -0.75
CA TYR A 129 3.53 -9.49 -1.57
C TYR A 129 2.32 -10.07 -0.83
N LEU A 130 1.14 -9.52 -1.12
CA LEU A 130 -0.12 -9.95 -0.51
C LEU A 130 -0.62 -11.22 -1.18
N ARG A 131 -0.61 -12.31 -0.41
CA ARG A 131 -1.38 -13.50 -0.76
C ARG A 131 -2.86 -13.22 -0.52
N SER A 132 -3.58 -12.95 -1.60
CA SER A 132 -5.00 -12.63 -1.59
C SER A 132 -5.69 -13.35 -2.73
N THR A 133 -6.89 -13.87 -2.49
CA THR A 133 -7.70 -14.49 -3.53
C THR A 133 -8.24 -13.43 -4.50
N ALA A 134 -8.60 -13.83 -5.73
CA ALA A 134 -9.08 -12.89 -6.75
C ALA A 134 -10.34 -12.09 -6.33
N ASN A 135 -11.11 -12.60 -5.36
CA ASN A 135 -12.31 -11.96 -4.81
C ASN A 135 -12.04 -11.08 -3.57
N THR A 136 -10.78 -10.92 -3.13
CA THR A 136 -10.48 -10.07 -1.99
C THR A 136 -10.76 -8.60 -2.33
N SER A 137 -11.58 -7.95 -1.49
CA SER A 137 -11.97 -6.56 -1.70
C SER A 137 -10.79 -5.60 -1.57
N LEU A 138 -10.87 -4.46 -2.26
CA LEU A 138 -9.84 -3.41 -2.15
C LEU A 138 -9.67 -2.94 -0.70
N SER A 139 -10.77 -2.77 0.03
CA SER A 139 -10.77 -2.37 1.44
C SER A 139 -10.01 -3.36 2.32
N HIS A 140 -10.18 -4.66 2.07
CA HIS A 140 -9.48 -5.68 2.82
C HIS A 140 -7.97 -5.65 2.53
N ARG A 141 -7.54 -5.54 1.26
CA ARG A 141 -6.12 -5.40 0.91
C ARG A 141 -5.47 -4.16 1.53
N ALA A 142 -6.20 -3.04 1.53
CA ALA A 142 -5.76 -1.81 2.17
C ALA A 142 -5.59 -2.00 3.69
N HIS A 143 -6.54 -2.70 4.33
CA HIS A 143 -6.47 -3.04 5.76
C HIS A 143 -5.26 -3.92 6.09
N LEU A 144 -5.00 -4.97 5.30
CA LEU A 144 -3.83 -5.84 5.49
C LEU A 144 -2.52 -5.04 5.33
N THR A 145 -2.41 -4.25 4.26
CA THR A 145 -1.25 -3.41 4.01
C THR A 145 -1.01 -2.45 5.17
N TYR A 146 -2.04 -1.72 5.59
CA TYR A 146 -1.97 -0.77 6.69
C TYR A 146 -1.38 -1.41 7.95
N ARG A 147 -1.86 -2.59 8.32
CA ARG A 147 -1.44 -3.28 9.54
C ARG A 147 -0.01 -3.80 9.46
N ILE A 148 0.44 -4.25 8.28
CA ILE A 148 1.85 -4.58 8.03
C ILE A 148 2.73 -3.34 8.19
N LEU A 149 2.33 -2.19 7.61
CA LEU A 149 3.10 -0.95 7.73
C LEU A 149 3.22 -0.49 9.18
N VAL A 150 2.11 -0.51 9.93
CA VAL A 150 2.12 -0.21 11.37
C VAL A 150 3.06 -1.16 12.12
N ARG A 151 3.00 -2.46 11.82
CA ARG A 151 3.84 -3.47 12.47
C ARG A 151 5.34 -3.26 12.21
N LEU A 152 5.68 -2.76 11.03
CA LEU A 152 7.05 -2.42 10.64
C LEU A 152 7.51 -1.03 11.13
N GLY A 153 6.63 -0.27 11.79
CA GLY A 153 6.92 1.10 12.23
C GLY A 153 6.97 2.11 11.09
N LEU A 154 6.40 1.79 9.93
CA LEU A 154 6.47 2.65 8.74
C LEU A 154 5.36 3.72 8.75
N PRO A 155 5.62 4.92 8.19
CA PRO A 155 4.59 5.91 7.95
C PRO A 155 3.57 5.41 6.93
N LEU A 156 2.34 5.92 7.01
CA LEU A 156 1.30 5.62 6.04
C LEU A 156 1.61 6.35 4.75
N VAL A 157 1.67 5.60 3.66
CA VAL A 157 1.84 6.15 2.32
C VAL A 157 0.49 6.26 1.62
N SER A 158 0.26 7.34 0.86
CA SER A 158 -0.92 7.44 0.00
C SER A 158 -0.72 6.53 -1.20
N PHE A 159 -1.71 5.71 -1.51
CA PHE A 159 -1.80 5.07 -2.82
C PHE A 159 -2.29 6.12 -3.82
N ASP A 160 -1.39 6.95 -4.34
CA ASP A 160 -1.70 7.76 -5.52
C ASP A 160 -1.70 6.80 -6.73
N GLY A 161 -2.88 6.30 -7.09
CA GLY A 161 -3.15 5.71 -8.41
C GLY A 161 -2.49 4.37 -8.69
N VAL A 162 -3.28 3.30 -8.63
CA VAL A 162 -3.06 2.16 -9.53
C VAL A 162 -3.40 2.66 -10.93
N ASP A 163 -2.41 3.17 -11.67
CA ASP A 163 -2.59 3.34 -13.11
C ASP A 163 -2.65 1.96 -13.73
N ALA A 164 -3.87 1.49 -13.95
CA ALA A 164 -4.18 0.26 -14.66
C ALA A 164 -3.74 0.31 -16.15
N ALA A 165 -2.98 1.31 -16.60
CA ALA A 165 -2.62 1.50 -18.00
C ALA A 165 -1.22 2.08 -18.29
N ALA A 166 -0.35 2.38 -17.33
CA ALA A 166 0.97 2.94 -17.63
C ALA A 166 2.06 2.41 -16.68
N GLY A 167 3.08 1.77 -17.24
CA GLY A 167 4.32 1.42 -16.53
C GLY A 167 5.14 2.67 -16.19
N GLY A 168 4.74 3.38 -15.14
CA GLY A 168 5.39 4.60 -14.66
C GLY A 168 6.02 4.41 -13.29
N ILE A 169 7.31 4.72 -13.21
CA ILE A 169 8.02 5.04 -11.97
C ILE A 169 7.30 6.25 -11.33
N LEU A 170 6.83 6.12 -10.08
CA LEU A 170 6.31 7.27 -9.34
C LEU A 170 7.48 8.22 -9.00
N PRO A 171 7.30 9.56 -9.10
CA PRO A 171 8.26 10.49 -8.54
C PRO A 171 8.32 10.37 -7.01
N SER A 172 9.41 10.89 -6.43
CA SER A 172 9.75 11.00 -5.00
C SER A 172 8.57 10.85 -4.02
N PRO A 173 8.72 10.07 -2.93
CA PRO A 173 7.65 9.79 -1.99
C PRO A 173 7.10 11.10 -1.41
N ALA A 174 5.88 11.45 -1.81
CA ALA A 174 5.14 12.51 -1.16
C ALA A 174 4.71 11.98 0.22
N VAL A 175 5.35 12.54 1.26
CA VAL A 175 4.89 12.45 2.64
C VAL A 175 3.40 12.76 2.65
N ILE A 176 2.58 11.90 3.26
CA ILE A 176 1.30 12.39 3.79
C ILE A 176 1.68 13.29 4.96
N GLU A 177 1.93 14.57 4.67
CA GLU A 177 1.60 15.62 5.63
C GLU A 177 0.12 15.40 6.02
N PRO A 178 -0.30 15.68 7.27
CA PRO A 178 -1.65 15.42 7.77
C PRO A 178 -2.80 16.06 6.95
N HIS A 179 -2.47 16.74 5.85
CA HIS A 179 -3.39 17.34 4.90
C HIS A 179 -3.24 16.71 3.50
N VAL A 180 -4.02 15.64 3.30
CA VAL A 180 -4.83 15.29 2.11
C VAL A 180 -4.32 15.63 0.70
N ARG A 181 -4.32 14.63 -0.20
CA ARG A 181 -4.33 14.83 -1.66
C ARG A 181 -5.68 14.48 -2.28
N ALA A 182 -6.16 15.36 -3.16
CA ALA A 182 -7.44 15.26 -3.83
C ALA A 182 -7.47 14.16 -4.90
N ARG A 183 -8.61 13.44 -5.00
CA ARG A 183 -8.93 12.50 -6.09
C ARG A 183 -10.03 13.06 -6.98
N MET A 184 -9.99 12.73 -8.27
CA MET A 184 -11.11 12.91 -9.19
C MET A 184 -12.26 11.97 -8.81
N CYS A 185 -13.44 12.53 -8.54
CA CYS A 185 -14.67 11.76 -8.32
C CYS A 185 -15.40 11.50 -9.64
N ARG A 186 -15.95 10.29 -9.80
CA ARG A 186 -17.12 10.08 -10.65
C ARG A 186 -18.32 10.67 -9.93
N THR A 187 -19.11 11.47 -10.62
CA THR A 187 -20.36 12.04 -10.14
C THR A 187 -21.27 10.94 -9.57
N PRO A 188 -21.80 11.06 -8.35
CA PRO A 188 -22.91 10.24 -7.92
C PRO A 188 -24.14 10.69 -8.71
N HIS A 189 -24.70 9.82 -9.54
CA HIS A 189 -26.06 10.03 -10.02
C HIS A 189 -26.99 9.95 -8.81
N LEU A 190 -27.60 11.10 -8.49
CA LEU A 190 -28.76 11.24 -7.63
C LEU A 190 -29.86 10.26 -8.09
N LEU A 191 -30.26 9.36 -7.21
CA LEU A 191 -31.63 8.91 -6.99
C LEU A 191 -31.81 8.60 -5.50
#